data_AF-A0A7W8QW95-F1
#
_entry.id   AF-A0A7W8QW95-F1
#
_cell.length_a   1.000
_cell.length_b   1.000
_cell.length_c   1.000
_cell.angle_alpha   90.00
_cell.angle_beta   90.00
_cell.angle_gamma   90.00
#
_symmetry.space_group_name_H-M   'P 1'
#
loop_
_entity.id
_entity.type
_entity.pdbx_description
1 polymer ?
#
loop_
_entity_poly.entity_id
_entity_poly.type
_entity_poly.pdbx_seq_one_letter_code
_entity_poly.pdbx_strand_id
1 'polypeptide(L)' 'MERVCIYPEDICAITGRKQRYAQKLLKHLKLILNKEKHQCITRQELADYLDIDVELIRLK' A
#
# COMPACT_ATOMS: atom_id res chain seq x y z
N MET A 1 12.97 4.00 13.03
CA MET A 1 13.02 2.82 12.14
C MET A 1 11.79 2.89 11.26
N GLU A 2 11.97 2.92 9.95
CA GLU A 2 10.84 3.08 9.02
C GLU A 2 10.15 1.74 8.78
N ARG A 3 8.81 1.72 8.69
CA ARG A 3 8.07 0.49 8.39
C ARG A 3 8.35 0.06 6.94
N VAL A 4 8.35 -1.24 6.69
CA VAL A 4 8.47 -1.82 5.32
C VAL A 4 7.09 -2.10 4.72
N CYS A 5 6.14 -2.47 5.58
CA CYS A 5 4.79 -2.88 5.20
C CYS A 5 3.82 -1.70 5.17
N ILE A 6 2.90 -1.72 4.21
CA ILE A 6 1.83 -0.73 4.07
C ILE A 6 0.55 -1.17 4.75
N TYR A 7 -0.06 -0.23 5.47
CA TYR A 7 -1.37 -0.37 6.08
C TYR A 7 -2.40 0.54 5.42
N PRO A 8 -3.70 0.29 5.64
CA PRO A 8 -4.76 1.13 5.09
C PRO A 8 -4.59 2.62 5.42
N GLU A 9 -4.10 2.95 6.61
CA GLU A 9 -3.89 4.32 7.10
C GLU A 9 -2.86 5.06 6.23
N ASP A 10 -1.80 4.38 5.81
CA ASP A 10 -0.76 4.94 4.94
C ASP A 10 -1.34 5.29 3.57
N ILE A 11 -2.13 4.37 3.00
CA ILE A 11 -2.81 4.61 1.72
C ILE A 11 -3.81 5.77 1.84
N CYS A 12 -4.52 5.90 2.97
CA CYS A 12 -5.40 7.04 3.20
C CYS A 12 -4.63 8.35 3.22
N ALA A 13 -3.47 8.38 3.88
CA ALA A 13 -2.63 9.57 3.96
C ALA A 13 -2.08 9.97 2.59
N ILE A 14 -1.68 9.00 1.75
CA ILE A 14 -1.14 9.24 0.40
C ILE A 14 -2.23 9.69 -0.58
N THR A 15 -3.40 9.01 -0.55
CA THR A 15 -4.43 9.18 -1.58
C THR A 15 -5.57 10.12 -1.18
N GLY A 16 -5.66 10.52 0.08
CA GLY A 16 -6.79 11.27 0.65
C GLY A 16 -8.10 10.49 0.68
N ARG A 17 -8.08 9.18 0.41
CA ARG A 17 -9.27 8.33 0.36
C ARG A 17 -9.62 7.79 1.75
N LYS A 18 -10.88 7.36 1.92
CA LYS A 18 -11.35 6.73 3.15
C LYS A 18 -10.75 5.33 3.33
N GLN A 19 -10.65 4.87 4.58
CA GLN A 19 -10.09 3.57 4.97
C GLN A 19 -10.71 2.37 4.23
N ARG A 20 -12.02 2.40 3.94
CA ARG A 20 -12.70 1.36 3.14
C ARG A 20 -12.08 1.20 1.75
N TYR A 21 -11.72 2.30 1.08
CA TYR A 21 -11.06 2.25 -0.22
C TYR A 21 -9.66 1.65 -0.09
N ALA A 22 -8.89 2.10 0.89
CA ALA A 22 -7.54 1.60 1.15
C ALA A 22 -7.51 0.07 1.43
N GLN A 23 -8.45 -0.43 2.23
CA GLN A 23 -8.58 -1.88 2.48
C GLN A 23 -8.92 -2.67 1.22
N LYS A 24 -9.81 -2.14 0.36
CA LYS A 24 -10.12 -2.78 -0.93
C LYS A 24 -8.91 -2.79 -1.86
N LEU A 25 -8.19 -1.68 -1.92
CA LEU A 25 -6.98 -1.54 -2.72
C LEU A 25 -5.91 -2.55 -2.28
N LEU A 26 -5.64 -2.69 -0.98
CA LEU A 26 -4.69 -3.71 -0.48
C LEU A 26 -5.09 -5.13 -0.83
N LYS A 27 -6.38 -5.48 -0.71
CA LYS A 27 -6.87 -6.79 -1.11
C LYS A 27 -6.68 -7.03 -2.61
N HIS A 28 -6.97 -6.02 -3.42
CA HIS A 28 -6.78 -6.10 -4.87
C HIS A 28 -5.30 -6.23 -5.24
N LEU A 29 -4.41 -5.47 -4.59
CA LEU A 29 -2.97 -5.55 -4.80
C LEU A 29 -2.43 -6.94 -4.50
N LYS A 30 -2.83 -7.54 -3.37
CA LYS A 30 -2.43 -8.90 -3.01
C LYS A 30 -2.86 -9.92 -4.06
N LEU A 31 -4.05 -9.75 -4.66
CA LEU A 31 -4.53 -10.62 -5.73
C LEU A 31 -3.69 -10.45 -7.00
N ILE A 32 -3.43 -9.22 -7.44
CA ILE A 32 -2.63 -8.95 -8.65
C ILE A 32 -1.21 -9.49 -8.51
N LEU A 33 -0.61 -9.35 -7.33
CA LEU A 33 0.75 -9.80 -7.05
C LEU A 33 0.83 -11.28 -6.65
N ASN A 34 -0.28 -12.04 -6.70
CA ASN A 34 -0.39 -13.44 -6.30
C ASN A 34 0.20 -13.71 -4.90
N LYS A 35 -0.04 -12.80 -3.95
CA LYS A 35 0.48 -12.89 -2.58
C LYS A 35 -0.44 -13.68 -1.67
N GLU A 36 0.17 -14.43 -0.76
CA GLU A 36 -0.55 -15.12 0.30
C GLU A 36 -1.06 -14.17 1.39
N LYS A 37 -2.02 -14.62 2.19
CA LYS A 37 -2.64 -13.81 3.26
C LYS A 37 -1.62 -13.23 4.23
N HIS A 38 -0.59 -14.01 4.56
CA HIS A 38 0.47 -13.64 5.51
C HIS A 38 1.51 -12.69 4.91
N GLN A 39 1.58 -12.59 3.58
CA GLN A 39 2.55 -11.73 2.90
C GLN A 39 2.07 -10.28 2.92
N CYS A 40 2.99 -9.37 3.25
CA CYS A 40 2.73 -7.94 3.29
C CYS A 40 2.89 -7.30 1.91
N ILE A 41 2.25 -6.14 1.76
CA ILE A 41 2.51 -5.24 0.64
C ILE A 41 3.60 -4.25 1.06
N THR A 42 4.61 -4.08 0.22
CA THR A 42 5.70 -3.12 0.46
C THR A 42 5.36 -1.76 -0.13
N ARG A 43 6.10 -0.71 0.28
CA ARG A 43 5.95 0.61 -0.32
C ARG A 43 6.27 0.64 -1.82
N GLN A 44 7.23 -0.17 -2.26
CA GLN A 44 7.60 -0.26 -3.67
C GLN A 44 6.44 -0.79 -4.49
N GLU A 45 5.83 -1.89 -4.05
CA GLU A 45 4.69 -2.51 -4.75
C GLU A 45 3.48 -1.57 -4.86
N LEU A 46 3.25 -0.72 -3.86
CA LEU A 46 2.20 0.30 -3.94
C LEU A 46 2.59 1.43 -4.90
N ALA A 47 3.84 1.90 -4.85
CA ALA A 47 4.36 2.94 -5.74
C ALA A 47 4.24 2.50 -7.20
N ASP A 48 4.68 1.28 -7.51
CA ASP A 48 4.61 0.66 -8.82
C ASP A 48 3.16 0.55 -9.33
N TYR A 49 2.20 0.22 -8.44
CA TYR A 49 0.79 0.14 -8.80
C TYR A 49 0.12 1.51 -9.02
N LEU A 50 0.52 2.52 -8.26
CA LEU A 50 -0.03 3.88 -8.35
C LEU A 50 0.67 4.73 -9.41
N ASP A 51 1.76 4.23 -10.00
CA ASP A 51 2.61 4.95 -10.97
C ASP A 51 3.12 6.28 -10.40
N ILE A 52 3.64 6.22 -9.16
CA ILE A 52 4.23 7.36 -8.44
C ILE A 52 5.61 7.02 -7.91
N ASP A 53 6.41 8.04 -7.64
CA ASP A 53 7.71 7.86 -7.01
C ASP A 53 7.58 7.29 -5.58
N VAL A 54 8.33 6.23 -5.30
CA VAL A 54 8.38 5.57 -3.99
C VAL A 54 8.86 6.52 -2.88
N GLU A 55 9.67 7.53 -3.21
CA GLU A 55 10.14 8.53 -2.25
C GLU A 55 9.02 9.43 -1.68
N LEU A 56 7.89 9.52 -2.40
CA LEU A 56 6.70 10.23 -1.93
C LEU A 56 5.96 9.44 -0.84
N ILE A 57 6.20 8.13 -0.75
CA ILE A 57 5.57 7.25 0.23
C ILE A 57 6.41 7.21 1.50
N ARG A 58 6.06 8.06 2.47
CA ARG A 58 6.70 8.10 3.79
C ARG A 58 5.91 7.31 4.81
N LEU A 59 6.47 6.20 5.28
CA LEU A 59 5.84 5.34 6.28
C LEU A 59 6.34 5.72 7.67
N LYS A 60 5.53 6.45 8.44
CA LYS A 60 5.88 6.85 9.82
C LYS A 60 5.46 5.83 10.87
#